data_AF-A0A420YIJ7-F1
#
_entry.id   AF-A0A420YIJ7-F1
#
_cell.length_a   1.000
_cell.length_b   1.000
_cell.length_c   1.000
_cell.angle_alpha   90.00
_cell.angle_beta   90.00
_cell.angle_gamma   90.00
#
_symmetry.space_group_name_H-M   'P 1'
#
loop_
_entity.id
_entity.type
_entity.pdbx_description
1 polymer ?
#
loop_
_entity_poly.entity_id
_entity_poly.type
_entity_poly.pdbx_seq_one_letter_code
_entity_poly.pdbx_strand_id
1 'polypeptide(L)'
;MEHHGRIIKLLHASIDPDPNEDSEFRFLVDNQTVKYITISGGLFEPPDMSFEPALVSQLPPFPPGDWNTARISADAATGLPRFEATEKKLLPGITNLWHDVRIDYTELRMGRRLKSNVYEATCARFGSKTVVAKFARFPWEIGHVAAETTAYE
;
A
#
# COMPACT_ATOMS: atom_id res chain seq x y z
N MET A 1 1.32 -7.93 11.53
CA MET A 1 2.09 -8.02 12.79
C MET A 1 1.57 -6.98 13.77
N GLU A 2 1.60 -7.25 15.08
CA GLU A 2 1.31 -6.21 16.08
C GLU A 2 2.51 -5.27 16.23
N HIS A 3 2.29 -3.98 16.11
CA HIS A 3 3.28 -2.93 16.27
C HIS A 3 2.65 -1.79 17.05
N HIS A 4 3.17 -1.51 18.25
CA HIS A 4 2.63 -0.54 19.20
C HIS A 4 1.10 -0.65 19.41
N GLY A 5 0.60 -1.89 19.54
CA GLY A 5 -0.81 -2.17 19.77
C GLY A 5 -1.71 -2.06 18.53
N ARG A 6 -1.12 -1.93 17.34
CA ARG A 6 -1.85 -1.92 16.05
C ARG A 6 -1.46 -3.07 15.16
N ILE A 7 -2.40 -3.56 14.35
CA ILE A 7 -2.11 -4.60 13.36
C ILE A 7 -1.65 -3.90 12.08
N ILE A 8 -0.36 -4.04 11.76
CA ILE A 8 0.24 -3.49 10.55
C ILE A 8 0.56 -4.63 9.60
N LYS A 9 0.13 -4.52 8.34
CA LYS A 9 0.43 -5.46 7.27
C LYS A 9 0.94 -4.71 6.05
N LEU A 10 2.08 -5.11 5.51
CA LEU A 10 2.60 -4.59 4.25
C LEU A 10 1.79 -5.19 3.10
N LEU A 11 1.18 -4.33 2.29
CA LEU A 11 0.46 -4.74 1.09
C LEU A 11 1.38 -4.72 -0.13
N HIS A 12 2.07 -3.59 -0.33
CA HIS A 12 2.91 -3.36 -1.50
C HIS A 12 4.09 -2.46 -1.14
N ALA A 13 5.21 -2.67 -1.83
CA ALA A 13 6.41 -1.87 -1.73
C ALA A 13 7.00 -1.62 -3.12
N SER A 14 7.47 -0.40 -3.35
CA SER A 14 8.34 0.03 -4.43
C SER A 14 9.58 0.61 -3.78
N ILE A 15 10.65 -0.18 -3.75
CA ILE A 15 11.88 0.16 -3.03
C ILE A 15 12.88 0.68 -4.05
N ASP A 16 13.37 1.89 -3.82
CA ASP A 16 14.49 2.44 -4.57
C ASP A 16 15.81 2.09 -3.85
N PRO A 17 16.79 1.47 -4.54
CA PRO A 17 18.08 1.15 -3.95
C PRO A 17 19.01 2.37 -3.82
N ASP A 18 18.73 3.49 -4.49
CA ASP A 18 19.51 4.72 -4.32
C ASP A 18 19.12 5.38 -2.98
N PRO A 19 20.08 5.59 -2.05
CA PRO A 19 19.79 6.22 -0.76
C PRO A 19 19.35 7.69 -0.88
N ASN A 20 19.41 8.30 -2.06
CA ASN A 20 18.91 9.65 -2.29
C ASN A 20 17.46 9.67 -2.83
N GLU A 21 16.91 8.52 -3.19
CA GLU A 21 15.58 8.40 -3.76
C GLU A 21 14.60 7.78 -2.74
N ASP A 22 13.36 8.26 -2.80
CA ASP A 22 12.32 7.81 -1.88
C ASP A 22 11.75 6.44 -2.27
N SER A 23 11.32 5.68 -1.28
CA SER A 23 10.60 4.41 -1.47
C SER A 23 9.11 4.56 -1.12
N GLU A 24 8.24 3.88 -1.86
CA GLU A 24 6.79 3.96 -1.70
C GLU A 24 6.16 2.66 -1.20
N PHE A 25 5.28 2.77 -0.20
CA PHE A 25 4.69 1.64 0.47
C PHE A 25 3.18 1.79 0.64
N ARG A 26 2.49 0.65 0.71
CA ARG A 26 1.09 0.56 1.12
C ARG A 26 0.97 -0.39 2.30
N PHE A 27 0.37 0.09 3.37
CA PHE A 27 0.08 -0.69 4.57
C PHE A 27 -1.42 -0.83 4.77
N LEU A 28 -1.86 -1.99 5.24
CA LEU A 28 -3.17 -2.16 5.85
C LEU A 28 -3.02 -2.04 7.36
N VAL A 29 -3.71 -1.06 7.94
CA VAL A 29 -3.68 -0.77 9.37
C VAL A 29 -5.00 -1.21 10.00
N ASP A 30 -4.89 -1.99 11.06
CA ASP A 30 -5.98 -2.55 11.86
C ASP A 30 -7.03 -3.31 11.03
N ASN A 31 -6.57 -3.93 9.93
CA ASN A 31 -7.39 -4.61 8.93
C ASN A 31 -8.52 -3.75 8.32
N GLN A 32 -8.42 -2.42 8.42
CA GLN A 32 -9.50 -1.50 8.08
C GLN A 32 -9.10 -0.43 7.08
N THR A 33 -7.91 0.17 7.24
CA THR A 33 -7.53 1.33 6.42
C THR A 33 -6.23 1.10 5.68
N VAL A 34 -6.23 1.43 4.39
CA VAL A 34 -5.01 1.44 3.59
C VAL A 34 -4.31 2.78 3.75
N LYS A 35 -3.04 2.76 4.13
CA LYS A 35 -2.15 3.93 4.25
C LYS A 35 -1.08 3.87 3.18
N TYR A 36 -0.83 4.99 2.53
CA TYR A 36 0.19 5.19 1.51
C TYR A 36 1.33 5.96 2.15
N ILE A 37 2.50 5.35 2.24
CA ILE A 37 3.63 5.91 2.99
C ILE A 37 4.82 6.02 2.07
N THR A 38 5.39 7.22 2.01
CA THR A 38 6.69 7.47 1.40
C THR A 38 7.74 7.45 2.50
N ILE A 39 8.78 6.65 2.32
CA ILE A 39 9.94 6.59 3.23
C ILE A 39 11.11 7.26 2.52
N SER A 40 11.74 8.21 3.21
CA SER A 40 12.86 8.95 2.64
C SER A 40 14.04 8.02 2.36
N GLY A 41 14.75 8.29 1.26
CA GLY A 41 15.95 7.54 0.87
C GLY A 41 16.96 7.44 2.01
N GLY A 42 17.65 6.30 2.07
CA GLY A 42 18.72 6.04 3.04
C GLY A 42 18.28 5.91 4.50
N LEU A 43 16.97 5.96 4.79
CA LEU A 43 16.48 5.80 6.16
C LEU A 43 16.57 4.35 6.66
N PHE A 44 16.30 3.39 5.77
CA PHE A 44 16.36 1.96 6.05
C PHE A 44 17.13 1.25 4.94
N GLU A 45 17.71 0.11 5.27
CA GLU A 45 18.40 -0.73 4.29
C GLU A 45 17.40 -1.45 3.37
N PRO A 46 17.64 -1.55 2.04
CA PRO A 46 16.72 -2.22 1.12
C PRO A 46 16.32 -3.66 1.49
N PRO A 47 17.22 -4.52 2.02
CA PRO A 47 16.85 -5.83 2.52
C PRO A 47 15.78 -5.77 3.61
N ASP A 48 15.89 -4.83 4.56
CA ASP A 48 14.92 -4.67 5.65
C ASP A 48 13.59 -4.17 5.12
N MET A 49 13.60 -3.21 4.18
CA MET A 49 12.41 -2.69 3.52
C MET A 49 11.65 -3.77 2.73
N SER A 50 12.36 -4.78 2.23
CA SER A 50 11.76 -5.89 1.48
C SER A 50 11.15 -6.99 2.38
N PHE A 51 11.42 -6.96 3.69
CA PHE A 51 10.97 -7.95 4.65
C PHE A 51 10.04 -7.33 5.70
N GLU A 52 8.73 -7.57 5.58
CA GLU A 52 7.69 -6.94 6.44
C GLU A 52 8.04 -6.93 7.94
N PRO A 53 8.49 -8.03 8.56
CA PRO A 53 8.83 -8.02 9.98
C PRO A 53 9.96 -7.05 10.35
N ALA A 54 11.01 -6.94 9.52
CA ALA A 54 12.11 -6.03 9.76
C ALA A 54 11.74 -4.58 9.46
N LEU A 55 10.95 -4.33 8.41
CA LEU A 55 10.47 -2.98 8.12
C LEU A 55 9.57 -2.47 9.23
N VAL A 56 8.54 -3.23 9.59
CA VAL A 56 7.52 -2.78 10.54
C VAL A 56 8.09 -2.62 11.96
N SER A 57 9.14 -3.35 12.35
CA SER A 57 9.79 -3.14 13.65
C SER A 57 10.55 -1.80 13.74
N GLN A 58 10.93 -1.22 12.59
CA GLN A 58 11.66 0.04 12.50
C GLN A 58 10.75 1.25 12.26
N LEU A 59 9.47 1.03 11.93
CA LEU A 59 8.53 2.12 11.72
C LEU A 59 8.26 2.87 13.03
N PRO A 60 8.12 4.21 12.99
CA PRO A 60 7.61 4.95 14.13
C PRO A 60 6.13 4.60 14.39
N PRO A 61 5.62 4.84 15.62
CA PRO A 61 4.21 4.67 15.93
C PRO A 61 3.32 5.45 14.95
N PHE A 62 2.30 4.80 14.39
CA PHE A 62 1.37 5.44 13.46
C PHE A 62 0.55 6.52 14.20
N PRO A 63 0.56 7.78 13.74
CA PRO A 63 -0.17 8.85 14.40
C PRO A 63 -1.69 8.62 14.30
N PRO A 64 -2.46 9.10 15.30
CA PRO A 64 -3.91 9.07 15.25
C PRO A 64 -4.45 9.99 14.13
N GLY A 65 -5.76 9.88 13.87
CA GLY A 65 -6.47 10.76 12.94
C GLY A 65 -6.79 10.12 11.60
N ASP A 66 -7.61 10.84 10.82
CA ASP A 66 -8.04 10.42 9.50
C ASP A 66 -7.10 10.95 8.43
N TRP A 67 -6.04 10.19 8.15
CA TRP A 67 -5.11 10.44 7.06
C TRP A 67 -4.99 9.20 6.18
N ASN A 68 -4.53 9.34 4.95
CA ASN A 68 -4.27 8.20 4.07
C ASN A 68 -2.91 8.28 3.37
N THR A 69 -2.23 9.43 3.42
CA THR A 69 -0.85 9.60 2.97
C THR A 69 0.04 10.08 4.11
N ALA A 70 1.30 9.67 4.10
CA ALA A 70 2.30 10.16 5.05
C ALA A 70 3.71 10.08 4.48
N ARG A 71 4.61 10.90 5.03
CA ARG A 71 6.06 10.82 4.81
C ARG A 71 6.77 10.44 6.10
N ILE A 72 7.68 9.48 6.00
CA ILE A 72 8.61 9.12 7.07
C ILE A 72 10.01 9.60 6.66
N SER A 73 10.65 10.33 7.56
CA SER A 73 12.01 10.82 7.40
C SER A 73 12.78 10.73 8.70
N ALA A 74 14.10 10.90 8.63
CA ALA A 74 14.93 10.99 9.83
C ALA A 74 14.59 12.28 10.60
N ASP A 75 14.42 12.16 11.90
CA ASP A 75 14.37 13.30 12.80
C ASP A 75 15.74 14.01 12.81
N ALA A 76 15.74 15.34 12.63
CA ALA A 76 16.99 16.10 12.50
C ALA A 76 17.81 16.15 13.79
N ALA A 77 17.19 15.94 14.96
CA ALA A 77 17.87 15.99 16.25
C ALA A 77 18.39 14.61 16.69
N THR A 78 17.63 13.55 16.42
CA THR A 78 17.90 12.20 16.93
C THR A 78 18.37 11.21 15.86
N GLY A 79 18.16 11.52 14.59
CA GLY A 79 18.39 10.61 13.46
C GLY A 79 17.39 9.45 13.38
N LEU A 80 16.43 9.37 14.31
CA LEU A 80 15.46 8.28 14.35
C LEU A 80 14.31 8.52 13.36
N PRO A 81 13.68 7.45 12.82
CA PRO A 81 12.52 7.58 11.95
C PRO A 81 11.36 8.30 12.65
N ARG A 82 10.73 9.25 11.96
CA ARG A 82 9.50 9.92 12.42
C ARG A 82 8.51 10.15 11.29
N PHE A 83 7.23 10.26 11.64
CA PHE A 83 6.24 10.83 10.74
C PHE A 83 6.48 12.34 10.62
N GLU A 84 6.88 12.78 9.43
CA GLU A 84 7.13 14.20 9.15
C GLU A 84 5.83 14.95 8.90
N ALA A 85 4.94 14.36 8.10
CA ALA A 85 3.65 14.89 7.75
C ALA A 85 2.66 13.76 7.46
N THR A 86 1.39 14.01 7.77
CA THR A 86 0.26 13.16 7.40
C THR A 86 -0.80 14.01 6.73
N GLU A 87 -1.43 13.47 5.70
CA GLU A 87 -2.46 14.18 4.93
C GLU A 87 -3.62 13.24 4.61
N LYS A 88 -4.83 13.81 4.54
CA LYS A 88 -5.98 13.17 3.91
C LYS A 88 -6.10 13.68 2.49
N LYS A 89 -5.73 12.83 1.54
CA LYS A 89 -5.69 13.19 0.12
C LYS A 89 -6.71 12.39 -0.69
N LEU A 90 -7.34 13.02 -1.68
CA LEU A 90 -8.03 12.28 -2.73
C LEU A 90 -6.96 11.66 -3.64
N LEU A 91 -6.83 10.33 -3.59
CA LEU A 91 -5.85 9.61 -4.38
C LEU A 91 -6.34 9.38 -5.81
N PRO A 92 -5.43 9.38 -6.80
CA PRO A 92 -5.80 9.05 -8.17
C PRO A 92 -6.28 7.60 -8.23
N GLY A 93 -7.24 7.36 -9.11
CA GLY A 93 -7.80 6.03 -9.36
C GLY A 93 -8.28 5.92 -10.80
N ILE A 94 -8.66 4.71 -11.19
CA ILE A 94 -9.24 4.44 -12.51
C ILE A 94 -10.64 5.06 -12.55
N THR A 95 -10.89 5.91 -13.54
CA THR A 95 -12.15 6.64 -13.70
C THR A 95 -13.03 6.06 -14.80
N ASN A 96 -12.45 5.43 -15.83
CA ASN A 96 -13.18 4.68 -16.84
C ASN A 96 -13.53 3.29 -16.30
N LEU A 97 -14.75 3.15 -15.78
CA LEU A 97 -15.24 1.89 -15.24
C LEU A 97 -16.02 1.14 -16.32
N TRP A 98 -15.52 -0.02 -16.71
CA TRP A 98 -16.24 -0.96 -17.58
C TRP A 98 -17.43 -1.64 -16.86
N HIS A 99 -17.47 -1.57 -15.52
CA HIS A 99 -18.52 -2.16 -14.70
C HIS A 99 -18.83 -1.29 -13.47
N ASP A 100 -20.11 -1.18 -13.10
CA ASP A 100 -20.57 -0.30 -12.01
C ASP A 100 -20.19 -0.77 -10.61
N VAL A 101 -19.86 -2.05 -10.46
CA VAL A 101 -19.47 -2.63 -9.16
C VAL A 101 -18.07 -2.17 -8.76
N ARG A 102 -18.02 -1.40 -7.68
CA ARG A 102 -16.79 -1.07 -6.93
C ARG A 102 -16.70 -1.96 -5.70
N ILE A 103 -15.52 -2.48 -5.44
CA ILE A 103 -15.21 -3.35 -4.30
C ILE A 103 -14.10 -2.69 -3.50
N ASP A 104 -14.30 -2.51 -2.19
CA ASP A 104 -13.22 -2.05 -1.31
C ASP A 104 -12.19 -3.17 -1.12
N TYR A 105 -10.91 -2.81 -0.95
CA TYR A 105 -9.85 -3.79 -0.73
C TYR A 105 -10.14 -4.69 0.48
N THR A 106 -10.76 -4.16 1.53
CA THR A 106 -11.09 -4.90 2.76
C THR A 106 -12.22 -5.93 2.57
N GLU A 107 -13.02 -5.80 1.50
CA GLU A 107 -14.02 -6.80 1.12
C GLU A 107 -13.39 -8.02 0.41
N LEU A 108 -12.13 -7.91 0.00
CA LEU A 108 -11.40 -8.99 -0.68
C LEU A 108 -10.65 -9.85 0.32
N ARG A 109 -10.92 -11.15 0.30
CA ARG A 109 -10.02 -12.14 0.89
C ARG A 109 -9.00 -12.56 -0.16
N MET A 110 -7.79 -12.03 -0.01
CA MET A 110 -6.66 -12.33 -0.91
C MET A 110 -6.23 -13.79 -0.80
N GLY A 111 -6.08 -14.44 -1.95
CA GLY A 111 -5.58 -15.80 -2.11
C GLY A 111 -4.15 -15.82 -2.67
N ARG A 112 -3.87 -16.79 -3.53
CA ARG A 112 -2.55 -16.99 -4.12
C ARG A 112 -2.15 -15.81 -5.02
N ARG A 113 -0.90 -15.38 -4.91
CA ARG A 113 -0.29 -14.45 -5.87
C ARG A 113 -0.02 -15.18 -7.19
N LEU A 114 -0.58 -14.66 -8.29
CA LEU A 114 -0.43 -15.23 -9.63
C LEU A 114 0.76 -14.61 -10.37
N LYS A 115 0.90 -13.28 -10.31
CA LYS A 115 2.03 -12.52 -10.86
C LYS A 115 2.32 -11.31 -9.96
N SER A 116 3.29 -10.47 -10.33
CA SER A 116 3.36 -9.12 -9.75
C SER A 116 1.98 -8.47 -9.88
N ASN A 117 1.48 -7.82 -8.82
CA ASN A 117 0.18 -7.12 -8.73
C ASN A 117 -1.12 -7.88 -9.11
N VAL A 118 -1.03 -9.19 -9.40
CA VAL A 118 -2.18 -10.04 -9.77
C VAL A 118 -2.32 -11.19 -8.78
N TYR A 119 -3.51 -11.35 -8.23
CA TYR A 119 -3.81 -12.30 -7.17
C TYR A 119 -5.14 -12.99 -7.43
N GLU A 120 -5.27 -14.22 -6.94
CA GLU A 120 -6.59 -14.77 -6.65
C GLU A 120 -7.21 -14.01 -5.47
N ALA A 121 -8.53 -13.83 -5.50
CA ALA A 121 -9.28 -13.26 -4.40
C ALA A 121 -10.68 -13.87 -4.34
N THR A 122 -11.32 -13.74 -3.19
CA THR A 122 -12.75 -14.03 -3.02
C THR A 122 -13.44 -12.83 -2.40
N CYS A 123 -14.71 -12.61 -2.74
CA CYS A 123 -15.52 -11.54 -2.19
C CYS A 123 -16.95 -12.05 -2.02
N ALA A 124 -17.58 -11.78 -0.88
CA ALA A 124 -18.94 -12.22 -0.59
C ALA A 124 -19.95 -11.77 -1.68
N ARG A 125 -19.71 -10.62 -2.31
CA ARG A 125 -20.53 -10.08 -3.41
C ARG A 125 -20.50 -10.93 -4.68
N PHE A 126 -19.49 -11.79 -4.84
CA PHE A 126 -19.36 -12.74 -5.95
C PHE A 126 -19.64 -14.19 -5.52
N GLY A 127 -20.16 -14.40 -4.31
CA GLY A 127 -20.41 -15.71 -3.73
C GLY A 127 -19.11 -16.48 -3.46
N SER A 128 -19.12 -17.79 -3.75
CA SER A 128 -17.97 -18.67 -3.53
C SER A 128 -16.97 -18.70 -4.71
N LYS A 129 -17.11 -17.79 -5.68
CA LYS A 129 -16.25 -17.77 -6.87
C LYS A 129 -14.90 -17.13 -6.55
N THR A 130 -13.82 -17.79 -6.99
CA THR A 130 -12.50 -17.17 -7.04
C THR A 130 -12.46 -16.19 -8.22
N VAL A 131 -12.05 -14.96 -7.96
CA VAL A 131 -11.82 -13.92 -8.96
C VAL A 131 -10.33 -13.62 -9.07
N VAL A 132 -9.94 -12.99 -10.16
CA VAL A 132 -8.59 -12.44 -10.33
C VAL A 132 -8.64 -10.95 -10.00
N ALA A 133 -7.91 -10.56 -8.95
CA ALA A 133 -7.73 -9.16 -8.57
C ALA A 133 -6.40 -8.65 -9.11
N LYS A 134 -6.46 -7.59 -9.92
CA LYS A 134 -5.30 -6.87 -10.44
C LYS A 134 -5.31 -5.45 -9.88
N PHE A 135 -4.18 -5.00 -9.34
CA PHE A 135 -4.09 -3.70 -8.69
C PHE A 135 -3.18 -2.74 -9.46
N ALA A 136 -3.66 -1.52 -9.70
CA ALA A 136 -2.78 -0.37 -9.83
C ALA A 136 -2.30 0.00 -8.42
N ARG A 137 -1.09 -0.43 -8.07
CA ARG A 137 -0.54 -0.28 -6.71
C ARG A 137 -0.10 1.14 -6.44
N PHE A 138 0.46 1.78 -7.46
CA PHE A 138 1.06 3.11 -7.45
C PHE A 138 0.53 3.96 -8.60
N PRO A 139 0.64 5.31 -8.54
CA PRO A 139 0.07 6.20 -9.55
C PRO A 139 0.50 5.89 -10.99
N TRP A 140 1.76 5.51 -11.21
CA TRP A 140 2.28 5.17 -12.53
C TRP A 140 1.69 3.88 -13.12
N GLU A 141 1.11 2.99 -12.29
CA GLU A 141 0.45 1.78 -12.78
C GLU A 141 -0.99 2.05 -13.26
N ILE A 142 -1.59 3.17 -12.87
CA ILE A 142 -3.02 3.47 -13.15
C ILE A 142 -3.31 3.50 -14.64
N GLY A 143 -2.49 4.18 -15.44
CA GLY A 143 -2.69 4.28 -16.88
C GLY A 143 -2.65 2.92 -17.59
N HIS A 144 -1.74 2.04 -17.17
CA HIS A 144 -1.64 0.69 -17.73
C HIS A 144 -2.86 -0.17 -17.39
N VAL A 145 -3.34 -0.12 -16.14
CA VAL A 145 -4.52 -0.89 -15.73
C VAL A 145 -5.80 -0.32 -16.37
N ALA A 146 -5.91 1.01 -16.50
CA ALA A 146 -7.02 1.67 -17.18
C ALA A 146 -7.09 1.33 -18.69
N ALA A 147 -5.95 1.19 -19.37
CA ALA A 147 -5.93 0.76 -20.76
C ALA A 147 -6.36 -0.70 -20.94
N GLU A 148 -6.02 -1.58 -19.99
CA GLU A 148 -6.48 -2.97 -19.99
C GLU A 148 -8.00 -3.06 -19.77
N THR A 149 -8.59 -2.15 -18.98
CA THR A 149 -10.05 -2.14 -18.78
C THR A 149 -10.81 -1.73 -20.03
N THR A 150 -10.23 -0.92 -20.93
CA THR A 150 -10.83 -0.56 -22.23
C THR A 150 -11.09 -1.77 -23.12
N ALA A 151 -10.36 -2.88 -22.95
CA ALA A 151 -10.63 -4.10 -23.71
C ALA A 151 -11.95 -4.81 -23.33
N TYR A 152 -12.58 -4.39 -22.21
CA TYR A 152 -13.83 -4.95 -21.69
C TYR A 152 -15.01 -3.97 -21.79
N GLU A 153 -14.77 -2.75 -22.27
CA GLU A 153 -15.82 -1.78 -22.65
C GLU A 153 -16.44 -2.18 -24.00
#